data_AF-A0A0Q7Z5H7-F1
#
_entry.id   AF-A0A0Q7Z5H7-F1
#
_cell.length_a   1.000
_cell.length_b   1.000
_cell.length_c   1.000
_cell.angle_alpha   90.00
_cell.angle_beta   90.00
_cell.angle_gamma   90.00
#
_symmetry.space_group_name_H-M   'P 1'
#
loop_
_entity.id
_entity.type
_entity.pdbx_description
1 polymer ?
#
loop_
_entity_poly.entity_id
_entity_poly.type
_entity_poly.pdbx_seq_one_letter_code
_entity_poly.pdbx_strand_id
1 'polypeptide(L)'
;MKNTKASPFASAAHAFYAANSIAEDIKDMLEDTAAFLIGVTRRSTSEAFERGEHLEKAAALLPEGTLDKWAVECCGYTARHVRTQRAIYRNLAYYKEILVQLAVGPTVLGKLSAATPEQIEQAIGLAGTNGRLRVQDVATIMARSKQDVEEKPELDPYDVGGPDGLKALIAIKVRDGLKSFVGHIEEIRTHVLEALPKNNIVKKDLAAKIHLTARLANRELESLVQFVRPHPNDRHTMTSTELPAKSGWEKVSRLLYKMGSETYWPDKAELRTWLETEVVPLLNWVVPEKGDPVRPEVKADVAKGVVASAKAVADTSTPAKSSASPKAKSSSRPSLEENLAMLTDGFTAIMTGDFKVPASGDDAIPSVAEALAKPEKRFQRPAFIDKIKPTSPPTTAA
;
A
#
# COMPACT_ATOMS: atom_id res chain seq x y z
N MET A 1 17.38 51.60 -27.49
CA MET A 1 17.37 50.38 -28.34
C MET A 1 17.51 49.17 -27.42
N LYS A 2 16.43 48.44 -27.15
CA LYS A 2 16.48 47.20 -26.34
C LYS A 2 16.54 46.02 -27.30
N ASN A 3 17.61 45.24 -27.21
CA ASN A 3 17.80 44.01 -27.99
C ASN A 3 16.72 42.99 -27.61
N THR A 4 15.67 42.89 -28.43
CA THR A 4 14.71 41.79 -28.40
C THR A 4 15.44 40.55 -28.91
N LYS A 5 15.96 39.73 -27.99
CA LYS A 5 16.32 38.35 -28.35
C LYS A 5 15.04 37.68 -28.83
N ALA A 6 14.93 37.47 -30.15
CA ALA A 6 13.85 36.69 -30.73
C ALA A 6 13.79 35.35 -30.00
N SER A 7 12.67 35.07 -29.34
CA SER A 7 12.49 33.81 -28.65
C SER A 7 12.50 32.69 -29.70
N PRO A 8 13.08 31.51 -29.41
CA PRO A 8 13.03 30.36 -30.32
C PRO A 8 11.59 29.93 -30.67
N PHE A 9 10.61 30.39 -29.89
CA PHE A 9 9.19 30.12 -30.09
C PHE A 9 8.53 31.00 -31.17
N ALA A 10 9.07 32.19 -31.44
CA ALA A 10 8.52 33.08 -32.49
C ALA A 10 8.66 32.44 -33.90
N SER A 11 9.80 31.78 -34.16
CA SER A 11 10.02 31.08 -35.43
C SER A 11 9.17 29.82 -35.58
N ALA A 12 8.89 29.11 -34.49
CA ALA A 12 8.02 27.92 -34.49
C ALA A 12 6.54 28.30 -34.66
N ALA A 13 6.12 29.41 -34.05
CA ALA A 13 4.76 29.94 -34.16
C ALA A 13 4.42 30.34 -35.61
N HIS A 14 5.34 31.00 -36.32
CA HIS A 14 5.11 31.35 -37.73
C HIS A 14 4.91 30.14 -38.65
N ALA A 15 5.68 29.06 -38.44
CA ALA A 15 5.52 27.82 -39.20
C ALA A 15 4.17 27.15 -38.91
N PHE A 16 3.75 27.15 -37.65
CA PHE A 16 2.45 26.62 -37.23
C PHE A 16 1.28 27.44 -37.81
N TYR A 17 1.36 28.78 -37.76
CA TYR A 17 0.29 29.65 -38.27
C TYR A 17 0.14 29.56 -39.79
N ALA A 18 1.26 29.44 -40.53
CA ALA A 18 1.24 29.21 -41.97
C ALA A 18 0.66 27.85 -42.35
N ALA A 19 0.98 26.79 -41.59
CA ALA A 19 0.49 25.43 -41.85
C ALA A 19 -1.01 25.24 -41.57
N ASN A 20 -1.61 26.06 -40.69
CA ASN A 20 -3.01 25.96 -40.27
C ASN A 20 -3.90 27.08 -40.84
N SER A 21 -3.40 27.89 -41.79
CA SER A 21 -4.13 28.98 -42.45
C SER A 21 -4.81 29.96 -41.47
N ILE A 22 -4.11 30.32 -40.39
CA ILE A 22 -4.64 31.23 -39.36
C ILE A 22 -4.58 32.67 -39.86
N ALA A 23 -5.69 33.40 -39.74
CA ALA A 23 -5.81 34.79 -40.18
C ALA A 23 -4.92 35.74 -39.35
N GLU A 24 -4.35 36.76 -40.00
CA GLU A 24 -3.36 37.69 -39.40
C GLU A 24 -3.90 38.41 -38.15
N ASP A 25 -5.19 38.75 -38.13
CA ASP A 25 -5.90 39.37 -37.00
C ASP A 25 -6.01 38.47 -35.77
N ILE A 26 -5.96 37.14 -35.96
CA ILE A 26 -5.99 36.14 -34.89
C ILE A 26 -4.57 35.85 -34.37
N LYS A 27 -3.53 36.06 -35.18
CA LYS A 27 -2.13 35.79 -34.81
C LYS A 27 -1.68 36.67 -33.65
N ASP A 28 -1.97 37.97 -33.71
CA ASP A 28 -1.59 38.91 -32.64
C ASP A 28 -2.20 38.51 -31.29
N MET A 29 -3.48 38.10 -31.27
CA MET A 29 -4.15 37.62 -30.06
C MET A 29 -3.56 36.32 -29.52
N LEU A 30 -3.14 35.41 -30.40
CA LEU A 30 -2.47 34.17 -30.01
C LEU A 30 -1.06 34.42 -29.51
N GLU A 31 -0.32 35.36 -30.11
CA GLU A 31 1.01 35.76 -29.65
C GLU A 31 0.97 36.46 -28.28
N ASP A 32 -0.01 37.32 -28.05
CA ASP A 32 -0.25 37.93 -26.73
C ASP A 32 -0.57 36.86 -25.68
N THR A 33 -1.39 35.86 -26.05
CA THR A 33 -1.72 34.73 -25.18
C THR A 33 -0.49 33.86 -24.91
N ALA A 34 0.35 33.60 -25.92
CA ALA A 34 1.59 32.85 -25.76
C ALA A 34 2.60 33.61 -24.87
N ALA A 35 2.74 34.92 -25.06
CA ALA A 35 3.59 35.77 -24.24
C ALA A 35 3.15 35.75 -22.77
N PHE A 36 1.85 35.81 -22.51
CA PHE A 36 1.29 35.64 -21.16
C PHE A 36 1.66 34.26 -20.59
N LEU A 37 1.36 33.18 -21.32
CA LEU A 37 1.59 31.80 -20.84
C LEU A 37 3.07 31.49 -20.57
N ILE A 38 4.00 32.10 -21.32
CA ILE A 38 5.45 31.98 -21.12
C ILE A 38 5.92 32.85 -19.94
N GLY A 39 5.34 34.04 -19.78
CA GLY A 39 5.72 35.02 -18.76
C GLY A 39 5.30 34.67 -17.32
N VAL A 40 4.30 33.80 -17.14
CA VAL A 40 3.81 33.45 -15.79
C VAL A 40 4.79 32.51 -15.07
N THR A 41 5.58 33.08 -14.15
CA THR A 41 6.61 32.35 -13.38
C THR A 41 6.17 31.89 -11.98
N ARG A 42 5.09 32.47 -11.44
CA ARG A 42 4.55 32.11 -10.12
C ARG A 42 3.50 30.99 -10.22
N ARG A 43 3.35 30.25 -9.12
CA ARG A 43 2.48 29.06 -8.98
C ARG A 43 1.38 29.30 -7.94
N SER A 44 0.56 30.34 -8.12
CA SER A 44 -0.61 30.59 -7.27
C SER A 44 -1.88 29.89 -7.79
N THR A 45 -2.89 29.76 -6.93
CA THR A 45 -4.21 29.20 -7.30
C THR A 45 -4.92 30.08 -8.33
N SER A 46 -4.89 31.42 -8.18
CA SER A 46 -5.49 32.35 -9.15
C SER A 46 -4.86 32.22 -10.54
N GLU A 47 -3.53 32.16 -10.59
CA GLU A 47 -2.79 32.03 -11.86
C GLU A 47 -3.09 30.70 -12.56
N ALA A 48 -3.43 29.63 -11.84
CA ALA A 48 -3.86 28.37 -12.46
C ALA A 48 -5.19 28.53 -13.22
N PHE A 49 -6.13 29.30 -12.65
CA PHE A 49 -7.40 29.63 -13.33
C PHE A 49 -7.18 30.56 -14.53
N GLU A 50 -6.35 31.59 -14.38
CA GLU A 50 -6.01 32.51 -15.48
C GLU A 50 -5.35 31.77 -16.65
N ARG A 51 -4.40 30.85 -16.38
CA ARG A 51 -3.79 30.00 -17.42
C ARG A 51 -4.84 29.15 -18.14
N GLY A 52 -5.76 28.52 -17.39
CA GLY A 52 -6.85 27.74 -17.98
C GLY A 52 -7.79 28.57 -18.85
N GLU A 53 -8.13 29.78 -18.43
CA GLU A 53 -8.96 30.73 -19.18
C GLU A 53 -8.29 31.16 -20.49
N HIS A 54 -7.01 31.53 -20.44
CA HIS A 54 -6.23 31.90 -21.62
C HIS A 54 -6.10 30.74 -22.62
N LEU A 55 -5.97 29.50 -22.12
CA LEU A 55 -5.97 28.31 -22.97
C LEU A 55 -7.34 28.02 -23.59
N GLU A 56 -8.45 28.33 -22.92
CA GLU A 56 -9.80 28.24 -23.51
C GLU A 56 -10.03 29.31 -24.57
N LYS A 57 -9.58 30.55 -24.34
CA LYS A 57 -9.64 31.62 -25.34
C LYS A 57 -8.83 31.26 -26.59
N ALA A 58 -7.61 30.73 -26.41
CA ALA A 58 -6.81 30.22 -27.52
C ALA A 58 -7.49 29.04 -28.24
N ALA A 59 -8.17 28.16 -27.50
CA ALA A 59 -8.90 27.03 -28.10
C ALA A 59 -10.07 27.48 -28.99
N ALA A 60 -10.71 28.61 -28.68
CA ALA A 60 -11.80 29.16 -29.48
C ALA A 60 -11.33 29.83 -30.78
N LEU A 61 -10.09 30.30 -30.80
CA LEU A 61 -9.46 30.98 -31.95
C LEU A 61 -8.76 30.01 -32.90
N LEU A 62 -8.36 28.84 -32.40
CA LEU A 62 -7.64 27.83 -33.16
C LEU A 62 -8.60 26.79 -33.76
N PRO A 63 -8.26 26.19 -34.92
CA PRO A 63 -9.02 25.06 -35.46
C PRO A 63 -9.11 23.90 -34.46
N GLU A 64 -10.23 23.17 -34.48
CA GLU A 64 -10.50 22.08 -33.54
C GLU A 64 -9.35 21.03 -33.54
N GLY A 65 -8.92 20.62 -32.35
CA GLY A 65 -7.85 19.63 -32.17
C GLY A 65 -6.42 20.13 -32.38
N THR A 66 -6.20 21.42 -32.70
CA THR A 66 -4.85 21.97 -32.95
C THR A 66 -4.21 22.66 -31.74
N LEU A 67 -4.99 22.99 -30.71
CA LEU A 67 -4.52 23.69 -29.50
C LEU A 67 -3.34 23.01 -28.81
N ASP A 68 -3.40 21.68 -28.65
CA ASP A 68 -2.35 20.94 -27.94
C ASP A 68 -1.02 21.02 -28.69
N LYS A 69 -1.05 21.02 -30.04
CA LYS A 69 0.14 21.18 -30.88
C LYS A 69 0.65 22.61 -30.80
N TRP A 70 -0.24 23.60 -30.91
CA TRP A 70 0.10 25.02 -30.76
C TRP A 70 0.78 25.31 -29.42
N ALA A 71 0.22 24.82 -28.32
CA ALA A 71 0.77 25.07 -26.99
C ALA A 71 2.12 24.35 -26.74
N VAL A 72 2.35 23.21 -27.40
CA VAL A 72 3.65 22.52 -27.38
C VAL A 72 4.69 23.30 -28.18
N GLU A 73 4.37 23.67 -29.41
CA GLU A 73 5.31 24.28 -30.36
C GLU A 73 5.57 25.76 -30.07
N CYS A 74 4.55 26.50 -29.63
CA CYS A 74 4.60 27.96 -29.45
C CYS A 74 4.80 28.39 -27.99
N CYS A 75 4.39 27.58 -27.02
CA CYS A 75 4.44 27.95 -25.60
C CYS A 75 5.32 27.03 -24.74
N GLY A 76 5.85 25.93 -25.29
CA GLY A 76 6.71 24.99 -24.57
C GLY A 76 6.02 24.16 -23.49
N TYR A 77 4.68 24.06 -23.53
CA TYR A 77 3.91 23.23 -22.61
C TYR A 77 3.83 21.77 -23.08
N THR A 78 3.44 20.86 -22.18
CA THR A 78 3.07 19.50 -22.60
C THR A 78 1.57 19.43 -22.86
N ALA A 79 1.13 18.62 -23.83
CA ALA A 79 -0.29 18.41 -24.10
C ALA A 79 -1.08 17.94 -22.85
N ARG A 80 -0.45 17.12 -21.99
CA ARG A 80 -1.03 16.73 -20.70
C ARG A 80 -1.28 17.93 -19.80
N HIS A 81 -0.31 18.84 -19.67
CA HIS A 81 -0.44 20.03 -18.84
C HIS A 81 -1.54 20.97 -19.37
N VAL A 82 -1.61 21.16 -20.69
CA VAL A 82 -2.65 21.99 -21.34
C VAL A 82 -4.05 21.46 -21.01
N ARG A 83 -4.27 20.16 -21.20
CA ARG A 83 -5.56 19.52 -20.89
C ARG A 83 -5.94 19.67 -19.41
N THR A 84 -4.99 19.48 -18.49
CA THR A 84 -5.25 19.66 -17.06
C THR A 84 -5.61 21.11 -16.71
N GLN A 85 -4.90 22.11 -17.24
CA GLN A 85 -5.22 23.53 -16.96
C GLN A 85 -6.59 23.94 -17.50
N ARG A 86 -6.94 23.45 -18.69
CA ARG A 86 -8.28 23.65 -19.27
C ARG A 86 -9.38 22.99 -18.43
N ALA A 87 -9.14 21.77 -17.97
CA ALA A 87 -10.07 21.08 -17.07
C ALA A 87 -10.25 21.82 -15.74
N ILE A 88 -9.18 22.40 -15.18
CA ILE A 88 -9.25 23.24 -13.98
C ILE A 88 -10.22 24.40 -14.22
N TYR A 89 -10.06 25.14 -15.33
CA TYR A 89 -10.96 26.26 -15.63
C TYR A 89 -12.40 25.78 -15.86
N ARG A 90 -12.62 24.78 -16.73
CA ARG A 90 -13.97 24.31 -17.07
C ARG A 90 -14.75 23.76 -15.88
N ASN A 91 -14.10 22.96 -15.04
CA ASN A 91 -14.80 22.19 -14.00
C ASN A 91 -14.73 22.86 -12.63
N LEU A 92 -13.74 23.73 -12.37
CA LEU A 92 -13.56 24.37 -11.07
C LEU A 92 -13.84 25.87 -11.07
N ALA A 93 -14.16 26.50 -12.21
CA ALA A 93 -14.40 27.96 -12.28
C ALA A 93 -15.48 28.43 -11.29
N TYR A 94 -16.54 27.64 -11.11
CA TYR A 94 -17.60 27.94 -10.14
C TYR A 94 -17.08 28.02 -8.70
N TYR A 95 -16.08 27.21 -8.36
CA TYR A 95 -15.47 27.15 -7.02
C TYR A 95 -14.21 28.03 -6.89
N LYS A 96 -13.89 28.86 -7.88
CA LYS A 96 -12.64 29.64 -7.97
C LYS A 96 -12.36 30.46 -6.71
N GLU A 97 -13.34 31.25 -6.25
CA GLU A 97 -13.17 32.14 -5.10
C GLU A 97 -12.83 31.36 -3.82
N ILE A 98 -13.55 30.27 -3.59
CA ILE A 98 -13.36 29.39 -2.43
C ILE A 98 -11.98 28.72 -2.48
N LEU A 99 -11.59 28.19 -3.64
CA LEU A 99 -10.30 27.50 -3.81
C LEU A 99 -9.10 28.47 -3.71
N VAL A 100 -9.28 29.74 -4.11
CA VAL A 100 -8.28 30.79 -3.92
C VAL A 100 -8.14 31.16 -2.45
N GLN A 101 -9.24 31.30 -1.71
CA GLN A 101 -9.21 31.56 -0.26
C GLN A 101 -8.53 30.42 0.52
N LEU A 102 -8.76 29.17 0.11
CA LEU A 102 -8.13 27.98 0.69
C LEU A 102 -6.67 27.77 0.26
N ALA A 103 -6.13 28.64 -0.60
CA ALA A 103 -4.76 28.57 -1.13
C ALA A 103 -4.39 27.17 -1.66
N VAL A 104 -5.32 26.55 -2.42
CA VAL A 104 -5.17 25.17 -2.88
C VAL A 104 -4.01 25.04 -3.87
N GLY A 105 -3.10 24.10 -3.60
CA GLY A 105 -1.91 23.89 -4.42
C GLY A 105 -2.21 23.32 -5.82
N PRO A 106 -1.35 23.56 -6.83
CA PRO A 106 -1.58 23.14 -8.22
C PRO A 106 -1.83 21.63 -8.41
N THR A 107 -1.17 20.79 -7.61
CA THR A 107 -1.37 19.33 -7.67
C THR A 107 -2.77 18.90 -7.23
N VAL A 108 -3.32 19.60 -6.23
CA VAL A 108 -4.68 19.32 -5.73
C VAL A 108 -5.72 19.81 -6.73
N LEU A 109 -5.53 21.01 -7.29
CA LEU A 109 -6.38 21.52 -8.39
C LEU A 109 -6.39 20.57 -9.59
N GLY A 110 -5.23 20.05 -9.97
CA GLY A 110 -5.12 19.07 -11.06
C GLY A 110 -5.92 17.79 -10.80
N LYS A 111 -5.96 17.30 -9.55
CA LYS A 111 -6.80 16.15 -9.18
C LYS A 111 -8.30 16.49 -9.17
N LEU A 112 -8.65 17.62 -8.57
CA LEU A 112 -10.03 18.10 -8.51
C LEU A 112 -10.61 18.43 -9.89
N SER A 113 -9.76 18.74 -10.88
CA SER A 113 -10.20 19.04 -12.25
C SER A 113 -10.95 17.88 -12.93
N ALA A 114 -10.78 16.65 -12.43
CA ALA A 114 -11.50 15.46 -12.93
C ALA A 114 -12.59 14.98 -11.97
N ALA A 115 -12.87 15.73 -10.89
CA ALA A 115 -13.84 15.36 -9.87
C ALA A 115 -15.26 15.81 -10.22
N THR A 116 -16.27 15.12 -9.67
CA THR A 116 -17.68 15.54 -9.75
C THR A 116 -17.94 16.74 -8.82
N PRO A 117 -18.99 17.55 -9.07
CA PRO A 117 -19.34 18.69 -8.21
C PRO A 117 -19.48 18.30 -6.73
N GLU A 118 -20.11 17.17 -6.46
CA GLU A 118 -20.29 16.62 -5.11
C GLU A 118 -18.96 16.31 -4.42
N GLN A 119 -17.99 15.73 -5.15
CA GLN A 119 -16.65 15.45 -4.62
C GLN A 119 -15.88 16.75 -4.33
N ILE A 120 -16.07 17.78 -5.15
CA ILE A 120 -15.44 19.09 -4.97
C ILE A 120 -15.99 19.76 -3.70
N GLU A 121 -17.30 19.71 -3.48
CA GLU A 121 -17.95 20.23 -2.28
C GLU A 121 -17.53 19.49 -1.01
N GLN A 122 -17.44 18.15 -1.07
CA GLN A 122 -16.90 17.35 0.04
C GLN A 122 -15.44 17.70 0.35
N ALA A 123 -14.61 17.90 -0.67
CA ALA A 123 -13.22 18.32 -0.52
C ALA A 123 -13.11 19.72 0.12
N ILE A 124 -13.97 20.66 -0.31
CA ILE A 124 -14.05 22.01 0.26
C ILE A 124 -14.51 21.94 1.73
N GLY A 125 -15.51 21.12 2.04
CA GLY A 125 -15.99 20.93 3.42
C GLY A 125 -14.90 20.41 4.36
N LEU A 126 -14.11 19.42 3.92
CA LEU A 126 -12.97 18.91 4.70
C LEU A 126 -11.86 19.95 4.88
N ALA A 127 -11.62 20.80 3.88
CA ALA A 127 -10.67 21.89 3.99
C ALA A 127 -11.11 22.94 5.02
N GLY A 128 -12.42 23.17 5.17
CA GLY A 128 -12.99 24.03 6.22
C GLY A 128 -12.67 23.53 7.64
N THR A 129 -12.66 22.22 7.86
CA THR A 129 -12.35 21.61 9.17
C THR A 129 -10.85 21.54 9.45
N ASN A 130 -10.03 21.26 8.44
CA ASN A 130 -8.59 21.00 8.59
C ASN A 130 -7.70 22.21 8.27
N GLY A 131 -8.30 23.33 7.85
CA GLY A 131 -7.64 24.58 7.47
C GLY A 131 -6.87 24.55 6.15
N ARG A 132 -6.60 23.36 5.58
CA ARG A 132 -5.94 23.16 4.27
C ARG A 132 -6.35 21.84 3.63
N LEU A 133 -6.43 21.82 2.30
CA LEU A 133 -6.71 20.62 1.52
C LEU A 133 -5.42 19.87 1.15
N ARG A 134 -5.27 18.61 1.57
CA ARG A 134 -4.11 17.77 1.20
C ARG A 134 -4.41 16.88 0.00
N VAL A 135 -3.35 16.51 -0.72
CA VAL A 135 -3.40 15.62 -1.89
C VAL A 135 -3.93 14.21 -1.56
N GLN A 136 -3.75 13.77 -0.31
CA GLN A 136 -4.22 12.48 0.19
C GLN A 136 -5.72 12.51 0.46
N ASP A 137 -6.21 13.54 1.17
CA ASP A 137 -7.63 13.71 1.49
C ASP A 137 -8.51 13.70 0.22
N VAL A 138 -8.07 14.42 -0.82
CA VAL A 138 -8.76 14.43 -2.13
C VAL A 138 -8.67 13.06 -2.83
N ALA A 139 -7.56 12.34 -2.69
CA ALA A 139 -7.45 11.01 -3.27
C ALA A 139 -8.42 10.01 -2.63
N THR A 140 -8.62 10.11 -1.31
CA THR A 140 -9.56 9.26 -0.57
C THR A 140 -11.01 9.54 -0.98
N ILE A 141 -11.40 10.81 -1.13
CA ILE A 141 -12.76 11.19 -1.60
C ILE A 141 -13.02 10.65 -3.01
N MET A 142 -12.04 10.80 -3.90
CA MET A 142 -12.13 10.30 -5.29
C MET A 142 -12.11 8.77 -5.38
N ALA A 143 -11.50 8.07 -4.42
CA ALA A 143 -11.46 6.60 -4.39
C ALA A 143 -12.77 6.00 -3.87
N ARG A 144 -13.37 6.61 -2.83
CA ARG A 144 -14.63 6.17 -2.22
C ARG A 144 -15.79 6.13 -3.22
N SER A 145 -15.85 7.14 -4.09
CA SER A 145 -16.92 7.29 -5.08
C SER A 145 -16.75 6.40 -6.33
N LYS A 146 -15.57 5.80 -6.55
CA LYS A 146 -15.42 4.68 -7.51
C LYS A 146 -15.98 3.37 -6.97
N GLN A 147 -16.10 3.24 -5.65
CA GLN A 147 -16.71 2.06 -5.02
C GLN A 147 -18.25 2.19 -5.03
N ASP A 148 -18.79 3.41 -4.98
CA ASP A 148 -20.25 3.65 -4.97
C ASP A 148 -20.96 3.43 -6.32
N VAL A 149 -20.24 3.22 -7.44
CA VAL A 149 -20.85 3.06 -8.79
C VAL A 149 -20.91 1.60 -9.26
N GLU A 150 -20.21 0.67 -8.61
CA GLU A 150 -20.36 -0.77 -8.84
C GLU A 150 -20.72 -1.46 -7.53
N GLU A 151 -22.01 -1.42 -7.17
CA GLU A 151 -22.56 -2.29 -6.13
C GLU A 151 -22.63 -3.72 -6.70
N LYS A 152 -21.45 -4.36 -6.81
CA LYS A 152 -21.37 -5.81 -6.96
C LYS A 152 -22.07 -6.42 -5.75
N PRO A 153 -22.88 -7.47 -5.92
CA PRO A 153 -23.48 -8.15 -4.77
C PRO A 153 -22.38 -8.47 -3.77
N GLU A 154 -22.60 -8.15 -2.51
CA GLU A 154 -21.69 -8.44 -1.41
C GLU A 154 -21.59 -9.97 -1.28
N LEU A 155 -20.70 -10.56 -2.07
CA LEU A 155 -20.41 -11.98 -2.05
C LEU A 155 -19.61 -12.26 -0.78
N ASP A 156 -20.02 -13.29 -0.04
CA ASP A 156 -19.27 -13.76 1.12
C ASP A 156 -17.81 -14.02 0.71
N PRO A 157 -16.81 -13.37 1.33
CA PRO A 157 -15.41 -13.63 1.08
C PRO A 157 -14.99 -15.11 1.19
N TYR A 158 -15.74 -15.93 1.92
CA TYR A 158 -15.52 -17.38 2.03
C TYR A 158 -15.99 -18.18 0.81
N ASP A 159 -16.92 -17.64 0.03
CA ASP A 159 -17.49 -18.27 -1.16
C ASP A 159 -16.87 -17.77 -2.49
N VAL A 160 -15.92 -16.82 -2.41
CA VAL A 160 -15.18 -16.34 -3.58
C VAL A 160 -14.00 -17.26 -3.86
N GLY A 161 -14.05 -17.94 -5.01
CA GLY A 161 -12.95 -18.78 -5.50
C GLY A 161 -11.81 -17.98 -6.15
N GLY A 162 -10.69 -18.67 -6.41
CA GLY A 162 -9.55 -18.11 -7.14
C GLY A 162 -8.58 -17.28 -6.27
N PRO A 163 -7.53 -16.71 -6.89
CA PRO A 163 -6.47 -16.03 -6.15
C PRO A 163 -6.95 -14.79 -5.40
N ASP A 164 -7.97 -14.09 -5.92
CA ASP A 164 -8.48 -12.87 -5.28
C ASP A 164 -9.36 -13.18 -4.06
N GLY A 165 -10.17 -14.25 -4.11
CA GLY A 165 -10.87 -14.75 -2.92
C GLY A 165 -9.90 -15.24 -1.85
N LEU A 166 -8.85 -15.97 -2.23
CA LEU A 166 -7.80 -16.38 -1.28
C LEU A 166 -7.08 -15.18 -0.65
N LYS A 167 -6.77 -14.14 -1.42
CA LYS A 167 -6.19 -12.89 -0.88
C LYS A 167 -7.13 -12.22 0.12
N ALA A 168 -8.43 -12.19 -0.15
CA ALA A 168 -9.44 -11.65 0.77
C ALA A 168 -9.46 -12.43 2.09
N LEU A 169 -9.44 -13.77 2.03
CA LEU A 169 -9.36 -14.62 3.22
C LEU A 169 -8.06 -14.44 4.01
N ILE A 170 -6.92 -14.29 3.33
CA ILE A 170 -5.65 -13.98 3.99
C ILE A 170 -5.74 -12.63 4.70
N ALA A 171 -6.34 -11.62 4.06
CA ALA A 171 -6.50 -10.30 4.67
C ALA A 171 -7.39 -10.35 5.93
N ILE A 172 -8.48 -11.12 5.90
CA ILE A 172 -9.35 -11.36 7.06
C ILE A 172 -8.56 -12.08 8.17
N LYS A 173 -7.89 -13.19 7.85
CA LYS A 173 -7.07 -13.95 8.80
C LYS A 173 -6.01 -13.07 9.48
N VAL A 174 -5.30 -12.25 8.71
CA VAL A 174 -4.25 -11.37 9.25
C VAL A 174 -4.85 -10.30 10.14
N ARG A 175 -5.93 -9.65 9.71
CA ARG A 175 -6.62 -8.61 10.49
C ARG A 175 -7.12 -9.16 11.83
N ASP A 176 -7.92 -10.22 11.78
CA ASP A 176 -8.59 -10.77 12.95
C ASP A 176 -7.60 -11.52 13.85
N GLY A 177 -6.67 -12.26 13.24
CA GLY A 177 -5.62 -12.97 13.96
C GLY A 177 -4.67 -12.01 14.69
N LEU A 178 -4.27 -10.90 14.07
CA LEU A 178 -3.44 -9.88 14.73
C LEU A 178 -4.18 -9.22 15.89
N LYS A 179 -5.47 -8.89 15.69
CA LYS A 179 -6.32 -8.31 16.74
C LYS A 179 -6.44 -9.25 17.94
N SER A 180 -6.72 -10.54 17.68
CA SER A 180 -6.82 -11.57 18.72
C SER A 180 -5.50 -11.74 19.48
N PHE A 181 -4.39 -11.88 18.74
CA PHE A 181 -3.06 -12.03 19.33
C PHE A 181 -2.70 -10.86 20.25
N VAL A 182 -2.88 -9.62 19.79
CA VAL A 182 -2.60 -8.42 20.60
C VAL A 182 -3.50 -8.38 21.84
N GLY A 183 -4.79 -8.69 21.70
CA GLY A 183 -5.73 -8.75 22.82
C GLY A 183 -5.30 -9.75 23.90
N HIS A 184 -4.89 -10.95 23.50
CA HIS A 184 -4.39 -11.97 24.43
C HIS A 184 -3.08 -11.55 25.13
N ILE A 185 -2.17 -10.86 24.43
CA ILE A 185 -0.96 -10.31 25.05
C ILE A 185 -1.30 -9.26 26.10
N GLU A 186 -2.25 -8.37 25.82
CA GLU A 186 -2.72 -7.36 26.78
C GLU A 186 -3.42 -7.98 28.00
N GLU A 187 -4.22 -9.04 27.80
CA GLU A 187 -4.87 -9.78 28.88
C GLU A 187 -3.84 -10.42 29.83
N ILE A 188 -2.86 -11.13 29.27
CA ILE A 188 -1.75 -11.73 30.03
C ILE A 188 -1.00 -10.64 30.81
N ARG A 189 -0.67 -9.54 30.13
CA ARG A 189 0.03 -8.39 30.71
C ARG A 189 -0.74 -7.80 31.89
N THR A 190 -2.05 -7.63 31.74
CA THR A 190 -2.94 -7.12 32.80
C THR A 190 -2.86 -8.00 34.04
N HIS A 191 -3.01 -9.31 33.89
CA HIS A 191 -2.93 -10.24 35.04
C HIS A 191 -1.55 -10.30 35.69
N VAL A 192 -0.47 -10.17 34.91
CA VAL A 192 0.89 -10.08 35.45
C VAL A 192 1.09 -8.79 36.25
N LEU A 193 0.68 -7.64 35.69
CA LEU A 193 0.79 -6.34 36.36
C LEU A 193 -0.10 -6.23 37.60
N GLU A 194 -1.25 -6.90 37.64
CA GLU A 194 -2.09 -7.02 38.85
C GLU A 194 -1.46 -7.90 39.94
N ALA A 195 -0.61 -8.85 39.56
CA ALA A 195 0.02 -9.77 40.50
C ALA A 195 1.31 -9.20 41.13
N LEU A 196 2.09 -8.42 40.38
CA LEU A 196 3.38 -7.88 40.83
C LEU A 196 3.34 -7.02 42.11
N PRO A 197 2.34 -6.15 42.34
CA PRO A 197 2.24 -5.36 43.57
C PRO A 197 2.01 -6.21 44.83
N LYS A 198 1.56 -7.47 44.70
CA LYS A 198 1.22 -8.32 45.84
C LYS A 198 2.49 -8.89 46.47
N ASN A 199 2.64 -8.75 47.80
CA ASN A 199 3.78 -9.30 48.54
C ASN A 199 3.95 -10.82 48.37
N ASN A 200 2.87 -11.55 48.13
CA ASN A 200 2.91 -12.99 47.86
C ASN A 200 2.21 -13.28 46.53
N ILE A 201 2.98 -13.69 45.52
CA ILE A 201 2.46 -14.12 44.22
C ILE A 201 2.20 -15.62 44.29
N VAL A 202 0.93 -16.02 44.21
CA VAL A 202 0.55 -17.44 44.18
C VAL A 202 0.69 -17.94 42.74
N LYS A 203 1.74 -18.74 42.49
CA LYS A 203 2.07 -19.31 41.16
C LYS A 203 0.85 -19.96 40.50
N LYS A 204 0.15 -20.82 41.24
CA LYS A 204 -1.03 -21.56 40.75
C LYS A 204 -2.18 -20.65 40.33
N ASP A 205 -2.48 -19.62 41.11
CA ASP A 205 -3.58 -18.69 40.82
C ASP A 205 -3.28 -17.83 39.59
N LEU A 206 -2.02 -17.38 39.45
CA LEU A 206 -1.60 -16.62 38.29
C LEU A 206 -1.57 -17.51 37.03
N ALA A 207 -1.03 -18.72 37.14
CA ALA A 207 -0.99 -19.69 36.04
C ALA A 207 -2.41 -20.04 35.54
N ALA A 208 -3.36 -20.27 36.46
CA ALA A 208 -4.75 -20.57 36.11
C ALA A 208 -5.41 -19.46 35.29
N LYS A 209 -5.00 -18.20 35.47
CA LYS A 209 -5.52 -17.07 34.69
C LYS A 209 -4.87 -16.94 33.32
N ILE A 210 -3.57 -17.21 33.20
CA ILE A 210 -2.82 -16.79 32.00
C ILE A 210 -2.35 -17.94 31.11
N HIS A 211 -2.25 -19.17 31.60
CA HIS A 211 -1.57 -20.24 30.86
C HIS A 211 -2.33 -20.67 29.59
N LEU A 212 -3.66 -20.72 29.60
CA LEU A 212 -4.46 -21.05 28.42
C LEU A 212 -4.37 -19.92 27.39
N THR A 213 -4.51 -18.68 27.83
CA THR A 213 -4.34 -17.48 26.99
C THR A 213 -2.94 -17.43 26.37
N ALA A 214 -1.90 -17.76 27.13
CA ALA A 214 -0.52 -17.83 26.61
C ALA A 214 -0.34 -18.94 25.56
N ARG A 215 -0.95 -20.11 25.75
CA ARG A 215 -0.94 -21.20 24.76
C ARG A 215 -1.65 -20.76 23.48
N LEU A 216 -2.81 -20.11 23.61
CA LEU A 216 -3.58 -19.62 22.47
C LEU A 216 -2.78 -18.56 21.70
N ALA A 217 -2.24 -17.55 22.40
CA ALA A 217 -1.41 -16.50 21.80
C ALA A 217 -0.17 -17.07 21.09
N ASN A 218 0.48 -18.11 21.65
CA ASN A 218 1.60 -18.77 20.96
C ASN A 218 1.16 -19.44 19.66
N ARG A 219 0.00 -20.12 19.65
CA ARG A 219 -0.54 -20.75 18.42
C ARG A 219 -0.98 -19.73 17.39
N GLU A 220 -1.55 -18.61 17.81
CA GLU A 220 -1.91 -17.50 16.94
C GLU A 220 -0.67 -16.88 16.28
N LEU A 221 0.39 -16.65 17.07
CA LEU A 221 1.67 -16.16 16.55
C LEU A 221 2.23 -17.12 15.50
N GLU A 222 2.31 -18.42 15.80
CA GLU A 222 2.76 -19.45 14.85
C GLU A 222 1.93 -19.44 13.55
N SER A 223 0.60 -19.35 13.68
CA SER A 223 -0.36 -19.32 12.56
C SER A 223 -0.24 -18.07 11.68
N LEU A 224 0.25 -16.95 12.23
CA LEU A 224 0.44 -15.69 11.51
C LEU A 224 1.78 -15.61 10.77
N VAL A 225 2.84 -16.21 11.32
CA VAL A 225 4.22 -15.95 10.87
C VAL A 225 4.94 -17.17 10.28
N GLN A 226 4.46 -18.39 10.54
CA GLN A 226 5.13 -19.59 10.06
C GLN A 226 4.51 -20.10 8.76
N PHE A 227 5.37 -20.42 7.79
CA PHE A 227 5.00 -21.07 6.53
C PHE A 227 5.11 -22.58 6.65
N VAL A 228 4.40 -23.30 5.78
CA VAL A 228 4.52 -24.75 5.69
C VAL A 228 5.74 -25.12 4.85
N ARG A 229 6.53 -26.08 5.31
CA ARG A 229 7.70 -26.65 4.62
C ARG A 229 7.73 -28.18 4.76
N PRO A 230 8.32 -28.92 3.81
CA PRO A 230 8.59 -30.35 4.01
C PRO A 230 9.48 -30.61 5.23
N HIS A 231 9.21 -31.70 5.98
CA HIS A 231 10.08 -32.10 7.08
C HIS A 231 11.45 -32.54 6.52
N PRO A 232 12.58 -32.08 7.08
CA PRO A 232 13.92 -32.37 6.52
C PRO A 232 14.23 -33.88 6.38
N ASN A 233 13.72 -34.67 7.30
CA ASN A 233 13.99 -36.12 7.37
C ASN A 233 12.78 -37.00 7.00
N ASP A 234 11.64 -36.40 6.63
CA ASP A 234 10.43 -37.17 6.31
C ASP A 234 9.62 -36.50 5.20
N ARG A 235 9.59 -37.14 4.04
CA ARG A 235 8.89 -36.66 2.84
C ARG A 235 7.36 -36.63 2.98
N HIS A 236 6.80 -37.34 3.96
CA HIS A 236 5.35 -37.42 4.18
C HIS A 236 4.87 -36.48 5.29
N THR A 237 5.79 -35.90 6.05
CA THR A 237 5.48 -34.96 7.12
C THR A 237 5.72 -33.54 6.66
N MET A 238 4.72 -32.68 6.85
CA MET A 238 4.87 -31.24 6.68
C MET A 238 5.14 -30.61 8.05
N THR A 239 6.04 -29.65 8.08
CA THR A 239 6.38 -28.88 9.28
C THR A 239 6.21 -27.39 9.02
N SER A 240 6.15 -26.61 10.10
CA SER A 240 6.20 -25.17 10.01
C SER A 240 7.65 -24.68 9.90
N THR A 241 7.86 -23.52 9.26
CA THR A 241 9.13 -22.79 9.34
C THR A 241 9.32 -22.32 10.77
N GLU A 242 10.55 -22.36 11.24
CA GLU A 242 10.89 -21.79 12.54
C GLU A 242 11.08 -20.29 12.43
N LEU A 243 10.76 -19.57 13.51
CA LEU A 243 11.15 -18.18 13.63
C LEU A 243 12.69 -18.08 13.63
N PRO A 244 13.29 -17.05 13.01
CA PRO A 244 14.74 -16.89 12.99
C PRO A 244 15.32 -16.93 14.41
N ALA A 245 16.32 -17.78 14.61
CA ALA A 245 16.96 -17.96 15.91
C ALA A 245 17.45 -16.62 16.47
N LYS A 246 17.24 -16.40 17.77
CA LYS A 246 17.61 -15.17 18.50
C LYS A 246 16.83 -13.91 18.10
N SER A 247 15.85 -14.00 17.20
CA SER A 247 14.97 -12.86 16.89
C SER A 247 14.11 -12.48 18.09
N GLY A 248 13.64 -11.22 18.14
CA GLY A 248 12.71 -10.76 19.19
C GLY A 248 11.43 -11.60 19.22
N TRP A 249 10.88 -11.93 18.06
CA TRP A 249 9.69 -12.77 17.92
C TRP A 249 9.89 -14.21 18.40
N GLU A 250 11.08 -14.78 18.18
CA GLU A 250 11.40 -16.10 18.71
C GLU A 250 11.51 -16.09 20.24
N LYS A 251 12.01 -15.01 20.86
CA LYS A 251 11.97 -14.82 22.31
C LYS A 251 10.53 -14.74 22.83
N VAL A 252 9.65 -14.03 22.12
CA VAL A 252 8.22 -13.93 22.47
C VAL A 252 7.54 -15.29 22.38
N SER A 253 7.74 -16.04 21.29
CA SER A 253 7.18 -17.40 21.17
C SER A 253 7.66 -18.32 22.29
N ARG A 254 8.96 -18.31 22.61
CA ARG A 254 9.49 -19.09 23.75
C ARG A 254 8.92 -18.67 25.10
N LEU A 255 8.73 -17.37 25.31
CA LEU A 255 8.09 -16.86 26.52
C LEU A 255 6.66 -17.38 26.64
N LEU A 256 5.85 -17.25 25.59
CA LEU A 256 4.45 -17.70 25.58
C LEU A 256 4.35 -19.22 25.76
N TYR A 257 5.25 -19.99 25.14
CA TYR A 257 5.36 -21.42 25.36
C TYR A 257 5.66 -21.76 26.84
N LYS A 258 6.65 -21.07 27.44
CA LYS A 258 7.00 -21.23 28.87
C LYS A 258 5.82 -20.85 29.77
N MET A 259 5.15 -19.74 29.48
CA MET A 259 3.97 -19.26 30.21
C MET A 259 2.78 -20.22 30.09
N GLY A 260 2.70 -20.96 28.99
CA GLY A 260 1.63 -21.92 28.70
C GLY A 260 1.61 -23.17 29.58
N SER A 261 2.63 -23.41 30.41
CA SER A 261 2.62 -24.50 31.39
C SER A 261 3.27 -24.10 32.71
N GLU A 262 2.55 -24.30 33.81
CA GLU A 262 3.05 -24.06 35.17
C GLU A 262 4.35 -24.83 35.48
N THR A 263 4.54 -25.98 34.82
CA THR A 263 5.73 -26.83 35.00
C THR A 263 7.03 -26.16 34.58
N TYR A 264 6.99 -25.22 33.63
CA TYR A 264 8.18 -24.53 33.13
C TYR A 264 8.44 -23.20 33.84
N TRP A 265 7.56 -22.81 34.77
CA TRP A 265 7.71 -21.57 35.51
C TRP A 265 8.74 -21.74 36.61
N PRO A 266 9.55 -20.70 36.88
CA PRO A 266 10.50 -20.70 37.97
C PRO A 266 9.83 -20.89 39.34
N ASP A 267 10.64 -21.22 40.33
CA ASP A 267 10.21 -21.39 41.72
C ASP A 267 9.83 -20.06 42.37
N LYS A 268 9.20 -20.15 43.55
CA LYS A 268 8.66 -18.97 44.27
C LYS A 268 9.68 -17.85 44.47
N ALA A 269 10.95 -18.19 44.71
CA ALA A 269 12.02 -17.21 44.94
C ALA A 269 12.36 -16.39 43.68
N GLU A 270 12.27 -17.01 42.51
CA GLU A 270 12.67 -16.42 41.22
C GLU A 270 11.48 -15.91 40.40
N LEU A 271 10.25 -16.30 40.77
CA LEU A 271 9.03 -15.97 40.03
C LEU A 271 8.86 -14.46 39.84
N ARG A 272 9.03 -13.65 40.89
CA ARG A 272 8.90 -12.20 40.80
C ARG A 272 9.95 -11.61 39.86
N THR A 273 11.21 -12.00 40.03
CA THR A 273 12.31 -11.54 39.18
C THR A 273 12.09 -11.90 37.72
N TRP A 274 11.62 -13.12 37.43
CA TRP A 274 11.28 -13.55 36.07
C TRP A 274 10.14 -12.71 35.46
N LEU A 275 9.08 -12.44 36.24
CA LEU A 275 7.98 -11.60 35.79
C LEU A 275 8.46 -10.16 35.46
N GLU A 276 9.28 -9.56 36.32
CA GLU A 276 9.74 -8.17 36.19
C GLU A 276 10.82 -7.99 35.11
N THR A 277 11.74 -8.95 34.97
CA THR A 277 12.94 -8.80 34.13
C THR A 277 12.82 -9.44 32.75
N GLU A 278 11.99 -10.47 32.59
CA GLU A 278 11.79 -11.15 31.31
C GLU A 278 10.38 -10.94 30.75
N VAL A 279 9.36 -11.23 31.55
CA VAL A 279 7.97 -11.28 31.05
C VAL A 279 7.46 -9.88 30.70
N VAL A 280 7.44 -8.95 31.66
CA VAL A 280 6.92 -7.58 31.43
C VAL A 280 7.66 -6.86 30.30
N PRO A 281 9.01 -6.87 30.24
CA PRO A 281 9.73 -6.21 29.14
C PRO A 281 9.41 -6.80 27.77
N LEU A 282 9.26 -8.12 27.64
CA LEU A 282 8.90 -8.75 26.37
C LEU A 282 7.44 -8.48 25.97
N LEU A 283 6.50 -8.48 26.92
CA LEU A 283 5.11 -8.11 26.63
C LEU A 283 5.01 -6.63 26.21
N ASN A 284 5.75 -5.74 26.87
CA ASN A 284 5.86 -4.32 26.47
C ASN A 284 6.54 -4.15 25.11
N TRP A 285 7.47 -5.04 24.74
CA TRP A 285 8.09 -4.98 23.41
C TRP A 285 7.09 -5.34 22.30
N VAL A 286 6.18 -6.30 22.55
CA VAL A 286 5.12 -6.67 21.59
C VAL A 286 4.04 -5.59 21.51
N VAL A 287 3.59 -5.10 22.67
CA VAL A 287 2.58 -4.05 22.79
C VAL A 287 3.16 -2.91 23.64
N PRO A 288 3.86 -1.95 23.01
CA PRO A 288 4.45 -0.80 23.71
C PRO A 288 3.38 0.01 24.43
N GLU A 289 3.71 0.53 25.61
CA GLU A 289 2.86 1.52 26.26
C GLU A 289 2.76 2.78 25.39
N LYS A 290 1.62 3.48 25.49
CA LYS A 290 1.36 4.71 24.74
C LYS A 290 2.42 5.77 25.08
N GLY A 291 3.47 5.86 24.26
CA GLY A 291 4.54 6.84 24.42
C GLY A 291 5.96 6.28 24.29
N ASP A 292 6.14 4.95 24.34
CA ASP A 292 7.47 4.35 24.23
C ASP A 292 7.89 4.18 22.76
N PRO A 293 9.00 4.80 22.32
CA PRO A 293 9.50 4.68 20.96
C PRO A 293 10.28 3.37 20.82
N VAL A 294 9.63 2.21 20.91
CA VAL A 294 10.24 0.93 20.52
C VAL A 294 10.06 0.73 19.01
N ARG A 295 10.56 1.68 18.22
CA ARG A 295 10.76 1.50 16.78
C ARG A 295 12.24 1.70 16.49
N PRO A 296 13.05 0.65 16.34
CA PRO A 296 14.19 0.79 15.44
C PRO A 296 13.61 1.21 14.07
N GLU A 297 14.11 2.31 13.52
CA GLU A 297 13.76 2.74 12.17
C GLU A 297 14.07 1.58 11.20
N VAL A 298 13.05 0.82 10.80
CA VAL A 298 13.18 -0.15 9.74
C VAL A 298 13.30 0.65 8.46
N LYS A 299 14.54 0.96 8.07
CA LYS A 299 14.84 1.42 6.71
C LYS A 299 14.27 0.37 5.76
N ALA A 300 13.47 0.81 4.79
CA ALA A 300 12.80 -0.03 3.79
C ALA A 300 13.77 -0.95 3.00
N ASP A 301 15.08 -0.74 3.12
CA ASP A 301 16.13 -1.57 2.53
C ASP A 301 16.26 -2.96 3.17
N VAL A 302 15.85 -3.16 4.43
CA VAL A 302 15.96 -4.49 5.09
C VAL A 302 14.95 -5.48 4.50
N ALA A 303 13.78 -5.01 4.05
CA ALA A 303 12.79 -5.86 3.37
C ALA A 303 13.25 -6.33 1.98
N LYS A 304 14.16 -5.58 1.31
CA LYS A 304 14.83 -6.03 0.08
C LYS A 304 16.03 -6.94 0.34
N GLY A 305 16.71 -6.78 1.49
CA GLY A 305 17.93 -7.51 1.81
C GLY A 305 17.77 -9.01 2.07
N VAL A 306 16.60 -9.46 2.55
CA VAL A 306 16.36 -10.89 2.84
C VAL A 306 16.21 -11.73 1.56
N VAL A 307 15.87 -11.11 0.42
CA VAL A 307 15.79 -11.78 -0.89
C VAL A 307 17.14 -11.76 -1.64
N ALA A 308 18.15 -11.04 -1.13
CA ALA A 308 19.40 -10.79 -1.84
C ALA A 308 20.67 -11.27 -1.12
N SER A 309 20.59 -12.00 0.00
CA SER A 309 21.79 -12.58 0.62
C SER A 309 22.09 -13.99 0.09
N ALA A 310 22.52 -14.00 -1.17
CA ALA A 310 23.33 -15.08 -1.75
C ALA A 310 24.45 -14.52 -2.64
N LYS A 311 25.20 -13.52 -2.16
CA LYS A 311 26.59 -13.31 -2.61
C LYS A 311 27.37 -12.30 -1.76
N ALA A 312 28.61 -12.71 -1.49
CA ALA A 312 29.81 -11.92 -1.20
C ALA A 312 30.07 -11.46 0.26
N VAL A 313 30.97 -12.22 0.87
CA VAL A 313 32.01 -11.81 1.82
C VAL A 313 33.01 -10.87 1.12
N ALA A 314 33.33 -9.72 1.73
CA ALA A 314 34.70 -9.20 1.92
C ALA A 314 34.73 -7.71 2.40
N ASP A 315 35.45 -7.52 3.51
CA ASP A 315 36.27 -6.38 3.94
C ASP A 315 35.72 -4.99 4.37
N THR A 316 35.79 -4.82 5.71
CA THR A 316 36.42 -3.76 6.51
C THR A 316 36.46 -2.31 6.00
N SER A 317 35.83 -1.39 6.74
CA SER A 317 36.45 -0.27 7.50
C SER A 317 35.50 0.92 7.75
N THR A 318 35.38 1.33 9.02
CA THR A 318 34.86 2.62 9.53
C THR A 318 36.01 3.66 9.58
N PRO A 319 35.82 5.01 9.74
CA PRO A 319 34.87 5.65 10.68
C PRO A 319 34.26 7.05 10.37
N ALA A 320 33.11 7.31 11.03
CA ALA A 320 32.55 8.52 11.70
C ALA A 320 32.84 9.98 11.26
N LYS A 321 31.77 10.83 11.15
CA LYS A 321 31.35 11.86 12.15
C LYS A 321 30.12 12.73 11.72
N SER A 322 29.25 13.03 12.71
CA SER A 322 28.54 14.33 13.03
C SER A 322 27.65 15.02 11.96
N SER A 323 26.55 15.74 12.22
CA SER A 323 25.52 15.90 13.27
C SER A 323 24.63 17.06 12.78
N ALA A 324 23.30 16.97 12.80
CA ALA A 324 22.39 18.12 12.94
C ALA A 324 20.90 17.68 13.00
N SER A 325 20.24 17.95 14.12
CA SER A 325 18.77 17.93 14.28
C SER A 325 18.11 19.13 13.59
N PRO A 326 16.79 19.07 13.31
CA PRO A 326 15.93 20.06 13.96
C PRO A 326 14.54 19.57 14.41
N LYS A 327 14.22 19.98 15.64
CA LYS A 327 12.93 20.44 16.22
C LYS A 327 11.61 19.79 15.78
N ALA A 328 11.00 19.15 16.78
CA ALA A 328 9.61 18.73 16.86
C ALA A 328 8.60 19.87 16.65
N LYS A 329 7.54 19.56 15.90
CA LYS A 329 6.23 20.21 16.03
C LYS A 329 5.16 19.14 16.25
N SER A 330 4.44 19.34 17.35
CA SER A 330 3.22 18.67 17.77
C SER A 330 2.19 18.59 16.63
N SER A 331 1.70 17.40 16.34
CA SER A 331 0.39 17.20 15.73
C SER A 331 -0.25 15.92 16.28
N SER A 332 -1.53 16.06 16.62
CA SER A 332 -2.44 15.10 17.26
C SER A 332 -2.27 13.65 16.81
N ARG A 333 -2.37 12.72 17.76
CA ARG A 333 -2.10 11.29 17.59
C ARG A 333 -3.35 10.52 17.14
N PRO A 334 -3.19 9.52 16.26
CA PRO A 334 -4.25 8.63 15.85
C PRO A 334 -4.59 7.55 16.91
N SER A 335 -5.83 7.07 16.91
CA SER A 335 -6.40 6.05 17.79
C SER A 335 -5.81 4.65 17.54
N LEU A 336 -6.09 3.69 18.44
CA LEU A 336 -5.61 2.29 18.32
C LEU A 336 -6.18 1.60 17.07
N GLU A 337 -7.42 1.90 16.71
CA GLU A 337 -8.04 1.44 15.47
C GLU A 337 -7.32 2.01 14.25
N GLU A 338 -6.88 3.27 14.30
CA GLU A 338 -6.13 3.89 13.20
C GLU A 338 -4.72 3.30 13.02
N ASN A 339 -4.04 2.91 14.10
CA ASN A 339 -2.73 2.23 13.98
C ASN A 339 -2.85 0.80 13.45
N LEU A 340 -3.90 0.07 13.85
CA LEU A 340 -4.17 -1.28 13.37
C LEU A 340 -4.65 -1.23 11.91
N ALA A 341 -5.49 -0.25 11.55
CA ALA A 341 -5.88 0.06 10.19
C ALA A 341 -4.64 0.39 9.32
N MET A 342 -3.71 1.22 9.79
CA MET A 342 -2.48 1.53 9.05
C MET A 342 -1.58 0.31 8.82
N LEU A 343 -1.50 -0.64 9.76
CA LEU A 343 -0.75 -1.89 9.59
C LEU A 343 -1.44 -2.82 8.59
N THR A 344 -2.76 -2.94 8.64
CA THR A 344 -3.52 -3.76 7.69
C THR A 344 -3.55 -3.15 6.29
N ASP A 345 -3.59 -1.82 6.17
CA ASP A 345 -3.53 -1.12 4.90
C ASP A 345 -2.15 -1.27 4.24
N GLY A 346 -1.08 -1.18 5.03
CA GLY A 346 0.28 -1.44 4.56
C GLY A 346 0.47 -2.87 4.04
N PHE A 347 -0.15 -3.85 4.69
CA PHE A 347 -0.11 -5.25 4.25
C PHE A 347 -0.97 -5.50 2.99
N THR A 348 -2.15 -4.88 2.91
CA THR A 348 -3.04 -4.96 1.74
C THR A 348 -2.41 -4.30 0.50
N ALA A 349 -1.65 -3.21 0.70
CA ALA A 349 -0.85 -2.57 -0.34
C ALA A 349 0.33 -3.45 -0.82
N ILE A 350 0.92 -4.27 0.05
CA ILE A 350 1.98 -5.24 -0.32
C ILE A 350 1.40 -6.40 -1.14
N MET A 351 0.20 -6.88 -0.79
CA MET A 351 -0.49 -7.98 -1.51
C MET A 351 -1.02 -7.59 -2.90
N THR A 352 -1.10 -6.30 -3.20
CA THR A 352 -1.51 -5.74 -4.49
C THR A 352 -0.32 -5.39 -5.40
N GLY A 353 0.92 -5.61 -4.96
CA GLY A 353 2.12 -5.44 -5.78
C GLY A 353 2.35 -6.64 -6.71
N ASP A 354 2.53 -6.38 -8.00
CA ASP A 354 2.88 -7.40 -8.99
C ASP A 354 4.22 -8.06 -8.66
N PHE A 355 4.16 -9.36 -8.34
CA PHE A 355 5.35 -10.18 -8.07
C PHE A 355 5.95 -10.67 -9.38
N LYS A 356 7.04 -10.06 -9.84
CA LYS A 356 7.80 -10.53 -11.01
C LYS A 356 8.78 -11.62 -10.59
N VAL A 357 8.48 -12.87 -10.93
CA VAL A 357 9.36 -14.02 -10.68
C VAL A 357 10.63 -13.90 -11.54
N PRO A 358 11.85 -13.91 -10.96
CA PRO A 358 13.08 -14.01 -11.74
C PRO A 358 13.25 -15.44 -12.27
N ALA A 359 13.75 -15.55 -13.51
CA ALA A 359 13.98 -16.83 -14.18
C ALA A 359 14.93 -17.73 -13.35
N SER A 360 14.47 -18.94 -13.02
CA SER A 360 15.24 -19.96 -12.30
C SER A 360 16.16 -20.71 -13.27
N GLY A 361 17.39 -20.97 -12.81
CA GLY A 361 18.33 -21.89 -13.45
C GLY A 361 17.94 -23.37 -13.32
N ASP A 362 18.72 -24.18 -14.03
CA ASP A 362 18.45 -25.49 -14.63
C ASP A 362 18.09 -26.71 -13.74
N ASP A 363 17.56 -26.57 -12.53
CA ASP A 363 17.18 -27.76 -11.70
C ASP A 363 15.85 -27.64 -10.93
N ALA A 364 14.86 -26.93 -11.48
CA ALA A 364 13.54 -26.80 -10.87
C ALA A 364 12.43 -27.54 -11.65
N ILE A 365 11.45 -28.06 -10.90
CA ILE A 365 10.22 -28.72 -11.37
C ILE A 365 9.57 -27.88 -12.48
N PRO A 366 9.19 -28.47 -13.63
CA PRO A 366 8.76 -27.71 -14.80
C PRO A 366 7.49 -26.90 -14.54
N SER A 367 7.47 -25.69 -15.08
CA SER A 367 6.31 -24.79 -15.08
C SER A 367 5.13 -25.41 -15.84
N VAL A 368 3.89 -25.02 -15.48
CA VAL A 368 2.67 -25.42 -16.20
C VAL A 368 2.75 -25.06 -17.70
N ALA A 369 3.44 -23.97 -18.05
CA ALA A 369 3.69 -23.59 -19.44
C ALA A 369 4.67 -24.54 -20.16
N GLU A 370 5.67 -25.09 -19.46
CA GLU A 370 6.60 -26.10 -20.01
C GLU A 370 5.97 -27.49 -20.10
N ALA A 371 5.04 -27.82 -19.20
CA ALA A 371 4.26 -29.06 -19.27
C ALA A 371 3.34 -29.10 -20.51
N LEU A 372 2.82 -27.94 -20.91
CA LEU A 372 1.91 -27.79 -22.07
C LEU A 372 2.64 -27.59 -23.40
N ALA A 373 3.94 -27.26 -23.40
CA ALA A 373 4.73 -27.03 -24.61
C ALA A 373 5.38 -28.29 -25.21
N LYS A 374 5.24 -29.47 -24.56
CA LYS A 374 5.79 -30.73 -25.10
C LYS A 374 4.93 -31.22 -26.28
N PRO A 375 5.51 -31.53 -27.46
CA PRO A 375 4.74 -32.06 -28.57
C PRO A 375 4.14 -33.42 -28.19
N GLU A 376 2.85 -33.59 -28.50
CA GLU A 376 2.08 -34.80 -28.27
C GLU A 376 2.84 -36.04 -28.75
N LYS A 377 3.31 -36.87 -27.81
CA LYS A 377 3.56 -38.27 -28.13
C LYS A 377 2.20 -38.90 -28.43
N ARG A 378 1.92 -39.13 -29.71
CA ARG A 378 0.80 -39.94 -30.20
C ARG A 378 0.59 -41.13 -29.26
N PHE A 379 -0.58 -41.14 -28.61
CA PHE A 379 -1.06 -42.27 -27.84
C PHE A 379 -1.12 -43.48 -28.78
N GLN A 380 -0.25 -44.47 -28.59
CA GLN A 380 -0.48 -45.80 -29.13
C GLN A 380 -1.40 -46.53 -28.16
N ARG A 381 -2.55 -46.98 -28.69
CA ARG A 381 -3.57 -47.73 -27.95
C ARG A 381 -2.96 -49.05 -27.42
N PRO A 382 -3.03 -49.34 -26.11
CA PRO A 382 -2.57 -50.63 -25.59
C PRO A 382 -3.44 -51.79 -26.09
N ALA A 383 -2.81 -52.87 -26.54
CA ALA A 383 -3.42 -54.04 -27.20
C ALA A 383 -4.22 -54.99 -26.27
N PHE A 384 -4.87 -54.48 -25.22
CA PHE A 384 -5.63 -55.32 -24.27
C PHE A 384 -7.16 -55.12 -24.32
N ILE A 385 -7.69 -54.31 -25.24
CA ILE A 385 -9.14 -54.00 -25.32
C ILE A 385 -9.90 -54.89 -26.34
N ASP A 386 -9.28 -55.90 -26.96
CA ASP A 386 -9.97 -56.77 -27.93
C ASP A 386 -10.69 -57.99 -27.31
N LYS A 387 -10.84 -58.06 -25.98
CA LYS A 387 -11.47 -59.21 -25.31
C LYS A 387 -12.59 -58.85 -24.34
N ILE A 388 -13.56 -58.02 -24.74
CA ILE A 388 -14.86 -58.01 -24.05
C ILE A 388 -15.97 -57.88 -25.11
N LYS A 389 -16.70 -58.97 -25.31
CA LYS A 389 -17.87 -59.07 -26.20
C LYS A 389 -19.08 -58.42 -25.50
N PRO A 390 -19.93 -57.64 -26.19
CA PRO A 390 -21.03 -56.92 -25.56
C PRO A 390 -22.22 -57.84 -25.29
N THR A 391 -22.72 -57.84 -24.05
CA THR A 391 -24.05 -58.36 -23.68
C THR A 391 -25.04 -57.20 -23.72
N SER A 392 -26.08 -57.34 -24.54
CA SER A 392 -27.19 -56.38 -24.72
C SER A 392 -28.02 -56.19 -23.44
N PRO A 393 -28.74 -55.04 -23.31
CA PRO A 393 -29.44 -54.63 -22.09
C PRO A 393 -30.85 -55.26 -21.96
N PRO A 394 -31.42 -55.35 -20.74
CA PRO A 394 -32.82 -55.73 -20.58
C PRO A 394 -33.77 -54.55 -20.85
N THR A 395 -34.75 -54.85 -21.69
CA THR A 395 -35.95 -54.11 -22.04
C THR A 395 -36.77 -53.65 -20.84
N THR A 396 -37.16 -52.38 -20.85
CA THR A 396 -38.27 -51.82 -20.05
C THR A 396 -39.60 -52.25 -20.66
N ALA A 397 -40.51 -52.81 -19.87
CA ALA A 397 -41.92 -52.95 -20.23
C ALA A 397 -42.80 -52.72 -19.01
N ALA A 398 -43.78 -51.81 -19.22
CA ALA A 398 -45.09 -51.59 -18.60
C ALA A 398 -45.33 -52.02 -17.14
#